data_AF-A0ABD6HNJ2-F1
#
_entry.id   AF-A0ABD6HNJ2-F1
#
_cell.length_a   1.000
_cell.length_b   1.000
_cell.length_c   1.000
_cell.angle_alpha   90.00
_cell.angle_beta   90.00
_cell.angle_gamma   90.00
#
_symmetry.space_group_name_H-M   'P 1'
#
loop_
_entity.id
_entity.type
_entity.pdbx_description
1 polymer ?
#
loop_
_entity_poly.entity_id
_entity_poly.type
_entity_poly.pdbx_seq_one_letter_code
_entity_poly.pdbx_strand_id
1 'polypeptide(L)'
;MAYGLWMNGKELAAVNSISLLANDKEPWADGNKQKIYTPPDYVAGNPVFLVGQTGYIFGSQTNPPSYGGVTGWRTDGGRIIVDFTNANQQAFFTEFSIYQVQPPQSVSGTYGIMIQNSVDWMSINSSSRLGFVAWKGEVTINGKWTLPVVQNDNTKVVFVRCDDPGVSIYHAVQYNELTVSRDNGSGEAVLTTANVKVVIMNSGYYPPTPSGYGMVIKNVAGNNTFTSDTEPLVWDGRSVNVGRNPDDLVDTGIARPMIPLAVNAFMRGNSEMSGGVYNYYSCGYRFNGSAVQFWRSESGRKIQTKWNISNRWYSSQMPLMVINADHYF
;
A
#
# COMPACT_ATOMS: atom_id res chain seq x y z
N MET A 1 -31.47 13.69 14.45
CA MET A 1 -30.57 12.56 14.76
C MET A 1 -30.10 12.01 13.44
N ALA A 2 -28.82 12.18 13.10
CA ALA A 2 -28.24 11.58 11.91
C ALA A 2 -27.91 10.11 12.24
N TYR A 3 -28.44 9.18 11.46
CA TYR A 3 -28.14 7.76 11.60
C TYR A 3 -26.94 7.46 10.70
N GLY A 4 -25.80 7.09 11.29
CA GLY A 4 -24.63 6.60 10.55
C GLY A 4 -24.93 5.27 9.86
N LEU A 5 -24.12 4.89 8.87
CA LEU A 5 -24.20 3.55 8.28
C LEU A 5 -23.62 2.53 9.28
N TRP A 6 -24.37 1.45 9.55
CA TRP A 6 -23.91 0.35 10.39
C TRP A 6 -23.62 -0.87 9.53
N MET A 7 -22.46 -1.48 9.70
CA MET A 7 -22.09 -2.73 9.02
C MET A 7 -21.42 -3.66 10.03
N ASN A 8 -21.89 -4.91 10.13
CA ASN A 8 -21.41 -5.91 11.11
C ASN A 8 -21.41 -5.40 12.57
N GLY A 9 -22.43 -4.63 12.96
CA GLY A 9 -22.58 -4.13 14.33
C GLY A 9 -21.67 -2.96 14.71
N LYS A 10 -21.01 -2.31 13.75
CA LYS A 10 -20.17 -1.12 13.98
C LYS A 10 -20.65 0.07 13.16
N GLU A 11 -20.59 1.27 13.74
CA GLU A 11 -20.90 2.54 13.08
C GLU A 11 -19.72 2.96 12.18
N LEU A 12 -19.99 3.20 10.89
CA LEU A 12 -19.00 3.61 9.91
C LEU A 12 -18.85 5.14 9.93
N ALA A 13 -17.70 5.63 10.41
CA ALA A 13 -17.43 7.06 10.55
C ALA A 13 -17.21 7.79 9.20
N ALA A 14 -16.61 7.10 8.21
CA ALA A 14 -16.44 7.59 6.85
C ALA A 14 -16.23 6.43 5.85
N VAL A 15 -16.95 6.43 4.74
CA VAL A 15 -16.86 5.43 3.67
C VAL A 15 -16.19 6.06 2.45
N ASN A 16 -15.00 5.58 2.09
CA ASN A 16 -14.21 6.12 0.99
C ASN A 16 -14.12 5.11 -0.17
N SER A 17 -13.71 5.56 -1.35
CA SER A 17 -13.40 4.65 -2.48
C SER A 17 -12.00 4.90 -2.98
N ILE A 18 -11.18 3.85 -2.98
CA ILE A 18 -9.87 3.84 -3.63
C ILE A 18 -10.04 3.56 -5.13
N SER A 19 -9.34 4.31 -5.98
CA SER A 19 -9.36 4.12 -7.42
C SER A 19 -7.93 4.08 -7.96
N LEU A 20 -7.63 3.08 -8.78
CA LEU A 20 -6.36 3.02 -9.50
C LEU A 20 -6.41 4.06 -10.64
N LEU A 21 -5.43 4.95 -10.68
CA LEU A 21 -5.29 5.98 -11.71
C LEU A 21 -4.33 5.57 -12.81
N ALA A 22 -3.23 4.91 -12.45
CA ALA A 22 -2.22 4.45 -13.39
C ALA A 22 -1.41 3.31 -12.78
N ASN A 23 -1.01 2.36 -13.63
CA ASN A 23 0.12 1.48 -13.37
C ASN A 23 1.21 1.85 -14.35
N ASP A 24 2.42 2.05 -13.85
CA ASP A 24 3.56 2.34 -14.70
C ASP A 24 4.70 1.39 -14.40
N LYS A 25 5.29 0.90 -15.47
CA LYS A 25 6.42 -0.01 -15.48
C LYS A 25 7.51 0.66 -16.30
N GLU A 26 8.67 0.79 -15.68
CA GLU A 26 9.84 1.35 -16.33
C GLU A 26 9.61 2.78 -16.86
N PRO A 27 9.07 3.69 -16.03
CA PRO A 27 8.58 4.98 -16.50
C PRO A 27 9.71 5.87 -17.00
N TRP A 28 9.54 6.48 -18.16
CA TRP A 28 10.48 7.50 -18.62
C TRP A 28 10.39 8.79 -17.79
N ALA A 29 11.44 9.10 -17.04
CA ALA A 29 11.59 10.39 -16.35
C ALA A 29 12.20 11.44 -17.29
N ASP A 30 11.66 12.66 -17.25
CA ASP A 30 12.14 13.81 -18.00
C ASP A 30 13.50 14.31 -17.50
N GLY A 31 14.01 15.39 -18.11
CA GLY A 31 15.29 16.01 -17.73
C GLY A 31 15.34 16.54 -16.29
N ASN A 32 14.19 16.73 -15.64
CA ASN A 32 14.05 17.13 -14.24
C ASN A 32 13.85 15.95 -13.30
N LYS A 33 14.06 14.71 -13.79
CA LYS A 33 13.82 13.46 -13.05
C LYS A 33 12.36 13.30 -12.64
N GLN A 34 11.43 13.80 -13.46
CA GLN A 34 10.00 13.78 -13.19
C GLN A 34 9.24 13.01 -14.26
N LYS A 35 8.11 12.42 -13.89
CA LYS A 35 7.08 12.02 -14.86
C LYS A 35 5.76 12.65 -14.47
N ILE A 36 5.10 13.26 -15.45
CA ILE A 36 3.80 13.90 -15.29
C ILE A 36 2.74 12.94 -15.78
N TYR A 37 1.79 12.63 -14.89
CA TYR A 37 0.59 11.86 -15.19
C TYR A 37 -0.60 12.80 -15.24
N THR A 38 -1.43 12.63 -16.26
CA THR A 38 -2.76 13.24 -16.38
C THR A 38 -3.81 12.14 -16.55
N PRO A 39 -4.08 11.34 -15.50
CA PRO A 39 -5.08 10.29 -15.60
C PRO A 39 -6.45 10.90 -15.86
N PRO A 40 -7.24 10.38 -16.81
CA PRO A 40 -8.54 10.96 -17.16
C PRO A 40 -9.54 10.93 -16.00
N ASP A 41 -9.38 9.95 -15.09
CA ASP A 41 -10.25 9.78 -13.92
C ASP A 41 -9.75 10.50 -12.66
N TYR A 42 -8.60 11.20 -12.72
CA TYR A 42 -8.07 11.92 -11.57
C TYR A 42 -8.92 13.15 -11.25
N VAL A 43 -9.38 13.25 -10.01
CA VAL A 43 -10.16 14.39 -9.51
C VAL A 43 -9.26 15.24 -8.63
N ALA A 44 -9.03 16.49 -9.04
CA ALA A 44 -8.20 17.42 -8.28
C ALA A 44 -8.75 17.62 -6.87
N GLY A 45 -7.88 17.57 -5.85
CA GLY A 45 -8.25 17.70 -4.44
C GLY A 45 -8.52 16.38 -3.73
N ASN A 46 -8.72 15.28 -4.46
CA ASN A 46 -8.74 13.95 -3.84
C ASN A 46 -7.33 13.59 -3.32
N PRO A 47 -7.22 12.98 -2.13
CA PRO A 47 -5.96 12.40 -1.68
C PRO A 47 -5.42 11.40 -2.71
N VAL A 48 -4.12 11.53 -3.03
CA VAL A 48 -3.39 10.61 -3.90
C VAL A 48 -2.39 9.84 -3.05
N PHE A 49 -2.03 8.63 -3.46
CA PHE A 49 -0.88 7.93 -2.93
C PHE A 49 -0.31 6.99 -3.98
N LEU A 50 0.98 6.67 -3.83
CA LEU A 50 1.69 5.77 -4.71
C LEU A 50 2.08 4.50 -3.96
N VAL A 51 1.92 3.36 -4.61
CA VAL A 51 2.39 2.06 -4.11
C VAL A 51 3.50 1.56 -5.02
N GLY A 52 4.73 1.58 -4.52
CA GLY A 52 5.89 1.00 -5.20
C GLY A 52 5.80 -0.52 -5.21
N GLN A 53 5.79 -1.10 -6.40
CA GLN A 53 5.81 -2.56 -6.64
C GLN A 53 7.25 -3.08 -6.77
N THR A 54 8.16 -2.28 -7.34
CA THR A 54 9.61 -2.59 -7.38
C THR A 54 10.48 -1.35 -7.15
N GLY A 55 11.67 -1.57 -6.58
CA GLY A 55 12.73 -0.57 -6.38
C GLY A 55 14.09 -1.27 -6.37
N TYR A 56 15.15 -0.58 -6.76
CA TYR A 56 16.45 -1.21 -7.04
C TYR A 56 17.60 -0.47 -6.37
N ILE A 57 18.69 -1.18 -6.13
CA ILE A 57 19.97 -0.60 -5.73
C ILE A 57 20.98 -0.92 -6.81
N PHE A 58 21.64 0.11 -7.32
CA PHE A 58 22.82 -0.01 -8.16
C PHE A 58 24.05 0.12 -7.29
N GLY A 59 25.11 -0.63 -7.60
CA GLY A 59 26.38 -0.54 -6.91
C GLY A 59 27.42 -1.37 -7.66
N SER A 60 28.69 -1.08 -7.43
CA SER A 60 29.78 -1.91 -7.93
C SER A 60 30.86 -2.00 -6.86
N GLN A 61 31.93 -2.74 -7.14
CA GLN A 61 33.09 -2.77 -6.24
C GLN A 61 33.80 -1.40 -6.10
N THR A 62 33.49 -0.44 -6.97
CA THR A 62 34.09 0.90 -7.03
C THR A 62 33.08 2.04 -6.85
N ASN A 63 31.77 1.78 -6.98
CA ASN A 63 30.72 2.78 -6.86
C ASN A 63 29.83 2.51 -5.65
N PRO A 64 29.54 3.53 -4.81
CA PRO A 64 28.67 3.39 -3.66
C PRO A 64 27.24 3.01 -4.08
N PRO A 65 26.48 2.32 -3.21
CA PRO A 65 25.12 1.92 -3.52
C PRO A 65 24.25 3.17 -3.73
N SER A 66 23.62 3.28 -4.89
CA SER A 66 22.63 4.30 -5.22
C SER A 66 21.26 3.64 -5.42
N TYR A 67 20.23 4.23 -4.82
CA TYR A 67 18.86 3.78 -5.02
C TYR A 67 18.35 4.20 -6.40
N GLY A 68 17.60 3.33 -7.05
CA GLY A 68 16.84 3.59 -8.25
C GLY A 68 15.37 3.35 -7.99
N GLY A 69 14.59 4.42 -7.99
CA GLY A 69 13.14 4.35 -7.82
C GLY A 69 12.47 5.71 -7.66
N VAL A 70 11.18 5.66 -7.32
CA VAL A 70 10.36 6.82 -6.94
C VAL A 70 10.87 7.40 -5.62
N THR A 71 11.10 8.70 -5.58
CA THR A 71 11.61 9.46 -4.43
C THR A 71 10.57 10.39 -3.81
N GLY A 72 9.50 10.66 -4.54
CA GLY A 72 8.43 11.54 -4.09
C GLY A 72 7.35 11.66 -5.15
N TRP A 73 6.27 12.32 -4.76
CA TRP A 73 5.23 12.72 -5.69
C TRP A 73 4.49 13.93 -5.14
N ARG A 74 3.83 14.66 -6.02
CA ARG A 74 2.96 15.80 -5.69
C ARG A 74 1.85 15.94 -6.70
N THR A 75 0.79 16.63 -6.33
CA THR A 75 -0.31 17.01 -7.22
C THR A 75 -0.17 18.47 -7.63
N ASP A 76 -0.43 18.76 -8.91
CA ASP A 76 -0.49 20.12 -9.45
C ASP A 76 -1.73 20.25 -10.34
N GLY A 77 -2.82 20.77 -9.76
CA GLY A 77 -4.14 20.78 -10.39
C GLY A 77 -4.59 19.37 -10.79
N GLY A 78 -4.87 19.17 -12.08
CA GLY A 78 -5.24 17.87 -12.67
C GLY A 78 -4.05 16.96 -13.03
N ARG A 79 -2.86 17.23 -12.50
CA ARG A 79 -1.64 16.46 -12.76
C ARG A 79 -1.13 15.81 -11.49
N ILE A 80 -0.56 14.62 -11.65
CA ILE A 80 0.23 13.94 -10.62
C ILE A 80 1.66 13.90 -11.13
N ILE A 81 2.57 14.52 -10.40
CA ILE A 81 3.99 14.59 -10.74
C ILE A 81 4.72 13.63 -9.82
N VAL A 82 5.42 12.67 -10.42
CA VAL A 82 6.20 11.67 -9.69
C VAL A 82 7.67 11.96 -9.90
N ASP A 83 8.40 12.07 -8.80
CA ASP A 83 9.83 12.36 -8.77
C ASP A 83 10.63 11.04 -8.67
N PHE A 84 11.74 10.99 -9.41
CA PHE A 84 12.63 9.84 -9.51
C PHE A 84 14.04 10.20 -9.08
N THR A 85 14.82 9.17 -8.76
CA THR A 85 16.23 9.38 -8.38
C THR A 85 17.08 9.90 -9.55
N ASN A 86 16.74 9.52 -10.79
CA ASN A 86 17.52 9.80 -12.00
C ASN A 86 16.64 10.17 -13.21
N ALA A 87 17.21 10.88 -14.18
CA ALA A 87 16.57 11.25 -15.46
C ALA A 87 16.87 10.20 -16.55
N ASN A 88 16.04 10.13 -17.60
CA ASN A 88 16.27 9.41 -18.85
C ASN A 88 16.80 7.96 -18.72
N GLN A 89 15.92 6.97 -18.92
CA GLN A 89 16.24 5.53 -18.94
C GLN A 89 16.56 4.85 -17.59
N GLN A 90 17.00 5.55 -16.54
CA GLN A 90 17.38 4.85 -15.30
C GLN A 90 16.22 4.33 -14.42
N ALA A 91 14.97 4.52 -14.83
CA ALA A 91 13.81 3.95 -14.16
C ALA A 91 13.35 2.61 -14.74
N PHE A 92 14.13 1.94 -15.62
CA PHE A 92 13.91 0.57 -16.16
C PHE A 92 13.73 -0.53 -15.12
N PHE A 93 13.66 -0.15 -13.86
CA PHE A 93 13.73 -0.99 -12.71
C PHE A 93 12.75 -0.45 -11.66
N THR A 94 11.64 0.14 -12.07
CA THR A 94 10.67 0.68 -11.13
C THR A 94 9.28 0.46 -11.68
N GLU A 95 8.47 -0.19 -10.86
CA GLU A 95 7.06 -0.45 -11.11
C GLU A 95 6.30 0.14 -9.95
N PHE A 96 5.23 0.86 -10.22
CA PHE A 96 4.36 1.38 -9.19
C PHE A 96 2.95 1.63 -9.72
N SER A 97 2.04 1.74 -8.76
CA SER A 97 0.65 2.11 -8.98
C SER A 97 0.38 3.47 -8.35
N ILE A 98 -0.37 4.30 -9.05
CA ILE A 98 -0.90 5.56 -8.54
C ILE A 98 -2.37 5.33 -8.20
N TYR A 99 -2.76 5.64 -6.97
CA TYR A 99 -4.15 5.59 -6.54
C TYR A 99 -4.62 6.98 -6.11
N GLN A 100 -5.92 7.23 -6.27
CA GLN A 100 -6.61 8.30 -5.54
C GLN A 100 -7.63 7.70 -4.58
N VAL A 101 -8.00 8.48 -3.57
CA VAL A 101 -9.12 8.19 -2.71
C VAL A 101 -10.20 9.23 -2.90
N GLN A 102 -11.42 8.81 -3.18
CA GLN A 102 -12.58 9.69 -3.19
C GLN A 102 -13.04 9.89 -1.75
N PRO A 103 -12.92 11.13 -1.21
CA PRO A 103 -13.37 11.42 0.14
C PRO A 103 -14.90 11.59 0.16
N PRO A 104 -15.49 11.58 1.35
CA PRO A 104 -16.89 11.86 1.51
C PRO A 104 -17.37 13.20 0.94
N GLN A 105 -18.60 13.23 0.43
CA GLN A 105 -19.28 14.48 0.03
C GLN A 105 -20.45 14.78 0.97
N SER A 106 -20.68 16.07 1.26
CA SER A 106 -21.84 16.53 2.02
C SER A 106 -23.08 16.55 1.14
N VAL A 107 -24.09 15.72 1.45
CA VAL A 107 -25.35 15.66 0.69
C VAL A 107 -26.50 16.21 1.54
N SER A 108 -27.38 17.04 0.96
CA SER A 108 -28.60 17.57 1.62
C SER A 108 -29.88 17.05 0.94
N GLY A 109 -30.89 16.70 1.75
CA GLY A 109 -32.19 16.22 1.28
C GLY A 109 -33.22 16.14 2.43
N THR A 110 -34.52 16.24 2.13
CA THR A 110 -35.63 16.32 3.11
C THR A 110 -36.43 15.02 3.28
N TYR A 111 -36.13 13.96 2.52
CA TYR A 111 -36.76 12.64 2.62
C TYR A 111 -35.84 11.56 2.01
N GLY A 112 -35.76 10.37 2.63
CA GLY A 112 -34.93 9.24 2.18
C GLY A 112 -33.93 8.72 3.22
N ILE A 113 -33.11 7.75 2.83
CA ILE A 113 -31.94 7.29 3.63
C ILE A 113 -30.81 8.29 3.43
N MET A 114 -30.39 8.94 4.50
CA MET A 114 -29.24 9.84 4.46
C MET A 114 -27.97 9.05 4.69
N ILE A 115 -27.07 9.05 3.69
CA ILE A 115 -25.73 8.50 3.83
C ILE A 115 -24.77 9.69 3.96
N GLN A 116 -24.26 9.91 5.16
CA GLN A 116 -23.28 10.96 5.45
C GLN A 116 -21.86 10.39 5.49
N ASN A 117 -20.87 11.27 5.29
CA ASN A 117 -19.46 10.90 5.29
C ASN A 117 -19.16 9.73 4.33
N SER A 118 -19.80 9.68 3.16
CA SER A 118 -19.58 8.65 2.15
C SER A 118 -19.25 9.23 0.79
N VAL A 119 -18.57 8.45 -0.05
CA VAL A 119 -18.53 8.68 -1.49
C VAL A 119 -19.95 8.78 -2.05
N ASP A 120 -20.15 9.68 -3.01
CA ASP A 120 -21.37 9.71 -3.82
C ASP A 120 -21.39 8.51 -4.79
N TRP A 121 -21.84 7.37 -4.27
CA TRP A 121 -21.94 6.11 -5.00
C TRP A 121 -22.81 6.23 -6.25
N MET A 122 -23.80 7.12 -6.29
CA MET A 122 -24.70 7.28 -7.45
C MET A 122 -23.99 7.97 -8.62
N SER A 123 -22.98 8.80 -8.34
CA SER A 123 -22.19 9.52 -9.34
C SER A 123 -21.15 8.67 -10.07
N ILE A 124 -20.84 7.47 -9.57
CA ILE A 124 -19.75 6.63 -10.11
C ILE A 124 -20.23 5.91 -11.37
N ASN A 125 -19.71 6.34 -12.51
CA ASN A 125 -20.06 5.84 -13.84
C ASN A 125 -19.02 4.85 -14.42
N SER A 126 -17.96 4.53 -13.66
CA SER A 126 -16.91 3.60 -14.06
C SER A 126 -16.56 2.65 -12.92
N SER A 127 -16.50 1.35 -13.22
CA SER A 127 -16.08 0.33 -12.27
C SER A 127 -14.61 0.46 -11.85
N SER A 128 -13.75 1.13 -12.65
CA SER A 128 -12.35 1.43 -12.29
C SER A 128 -12.23 2.28 -11.02
N ARG A 129 -13.29 3.02 -10.69
CA ARG A 129 -13.38 3.92 -9.54
C ARG A 129 -13.96 3.27 -8.28
N LEU A 130 -14.34 2.00 -8.35
CA LEU A 130 -14.92 1.23 -7.24
C LEU A 130 -13.88 0.31 -6.65
N GLY A 131 -13.68 0.36 -5.32
CA GLY A 131 -12.79 -0.54 -4.59
C GLY A 131 -13.49 -1.20 -3.41
N PHE A 132 -13.35 -2.52 -3.27
CA PHE A 132 -13.97 -3.31 -2.20
C PHE A 132 -12.99 -4.33 -1.63
N VAL A 133 -13.32 -4.87 -0.45
CA VAL A 133 -12.65 -6.04 0.10
C VAL A 133 -12.98 -7.25 -0.77
N ALA A 134 -11.96 -7.82 -1.41
CA ALA A 134 -12.06 -9.06 -2.16
C ALA A 134 -11.85 -10.28 -1.28
N TRP A 135 -11.00 -10.14 -0.26
CA TRP A 135 -10.67 -11.21 0.67
C TRP A 135 -10.11 -10.61 1.96
N LYS A 136 -10.42 -11.22 3.10
CA LYS A 136 -9.79 -10.90 4.40
C LYS A 136 -9.66 -12.15 5.25
N GLY A 137 -8.64 -12.21 6.09
CA GLY A 137 -8.43 -13.32 6.99
C GLY A 137 -7.24 -13.13 7.93
N GLU A 138 -7.24 -13.92 9.00
CA GLU A 138 -6.06 -14.15 9.84
C GLU A 138 -5.36 -15.42 9.36
N VAL A 139 -4.09 -15.30 8.98
CA VAL A 139 -3.31 -16.39 8.40
C VAL A 139 -2.07 -16.65 9.23
N THR A 140 -1.88 -17.90 9.64
CA THR A 140 -0.59 -18.37 10.15
C THR A 140 0.34 -18.63 8.97
N ILE A 141 1.31 -17.74 8.74
CA ILE A 141 2.29 -17.86 7.66
C ILE A 141 3.54 -18.55 8.21
N ASN A 142 3.98 -19.64 7.59
CA ASN A 142 5.25 -20.30 7.89
C ASN A 142 6.27 -20.00 6.78
N GLY A 143 7.02 -18.90 6.97
CA GLY A 143 7.98 -18.36 6.01
C GLY A 143 7.31 -17.61 4.87
N LYS A 144 6.56 -18.32 4.03
CA LYS A 144 5.89 -17.76 2.84
C LYS A 144 4.45 -18.21 2.76
N TRP A 145 3.61 -17.36 2.20
CA TRP A 145 2.22 -17.70 1.90
C TRP A 145 1.77 -17.03 0.60
N THR A 146 1.25 -17.83 -0.32
CA THR A 146 0.69 -17.35 -1.58
C THR A 146 -0.66 -16.70 -1.31
N LEU A 147 -0.81 -15.46 -1.77
CA LEU A 147 -2.06 -14.72 -1.68
C LEU A 147 -3.13 -15.39 -2.57
N PRO A 148 -4.41 -15.45 -2.15
CA PRO A 148 -5.48 -15.93 -3.00
C PRO A 148 -5.62 -15.05 -4.25
N VAL A 149 -5.94 -15.68 -5.38
CA VAL A 149 -6.29 -14.96 -6.60
C VAL A 149 -7.70 -14.40 -6.45
N VAL A 150 -7.84 -13.11 -6.69
CA VAL A 150 -9.14 -12.42 -6.61
C VAL A 150 -9.60 -11.92 -7.98
N GLN A 151 -10.86 -11.53 -8.09
CA GLN A 151 -11.36 -10.86 -9.31
C GLN A 151 -10.49 -9.62 -9.61
N ASN A 152 -10.18 -9.35 -10.89
CA ASN A 152 -9.32 -8.22 -11.27
C ASN A 152 -8.01 -8.15 -10.45
N ASP A 153 -7.37 -9.30 -10.27
CA ASP A 153 -6.19 -9.49 -9.40
C ASP A 153 -5.06 -8.48 -9.65
N ASN A 154 -4.93 -7.98 -10.88
CA ASN A 154 -3.95 -6.95 -11.28
C ASN A 154 -4.19 -5.56 -10.66
N THR A 155 -5.33 -5.35 -9.99
CA THR A 155 -5.68 -4.11 -9.28
C THR A 155 -5.54 -4.22 -7.76
N LYS A 156 -5.08 -5.38 -7.26
CA LYS A 156 -5.11 -5.67 -5.83
C LYS A 156 -4.16 -4.78 -5.03
N VAL A 157 -4.62 -4.42 -3.84
CA VAL A 157 -3.81 -3.79 -2.78
C VAL A 157 -3.92 -4.66 -1.54
N VAL A 158 -2.78 -5.01 -0.97
CA VAL A 158 -2.69 -5.91 0.20
C VAL A 158 -2.34 -5.09 1.42
N PHE A 159 -3.29 -4.94 2.33
CA PHE A 159 -3.09 -4.36 3.65
C PHE A 159 -2.80 -5.47 4.64
N VAL A 160 -1.78 -5.27 5.47
CA VAL A 160 -1.41 -6.27 6.47
C VAL A 160 -1.19 -5.65 7.83
N ARG A 161 -1.25 -6.52 8.85
CA ARG A 161 -0.77 -6.27 10.20
C ARG A 161 -0.30 -7.58 10.83
N CYS A 162 0.79 -7.52 11.60
CA CYS A 162 1.17 -8.58 12.53
C CYS A 162 1.32 -7.98 13.93
N ASP A 163 0.79 -8.65 14.95
CA ASP A 163 0.90 -8.16 16.33
C ASP A 163 2.22 -8.63 17.00
N ASP A 164 3.08 -9.40 16.30
CA ASP A 164 4.45 -9.74 16.75
C ASP A 164 5.45 -8.67 16.26
N PRO A 165 6.02 -7.85 17.17
CA PRO A 165 6.91 -6.74 16.80
C PRO A 165 8.25 -7.18 16.22
N GLY A 166 8.65 -8.45 16.39
CA GLY A 166 9.87 -9.00 15.81
C GLY A 166 9.74 -9.41 14.34
N VAL A 167 8.52 -9.42 13.79
CA VAL A 167 8.22 -9.98 12.47
C VAL A 167 8.09 -8.89 11.42
N SER A 168 8.97 -8.94 10.42
CA SER A 168 8.85 -8.15 9.19
C SER A 168 7.98 -8.88 8.18
N ILE A 169 7.04 -8.17 7.56
CA ILE A 169 6.15 -8.68 6.52
C ILE A 169 6.49 -7.98 5.20
N TYR A 170 6.77 -8.77 4.18
CA TYR A 170 7.14 -8.30 2.85
C TYR A 170 6.22 -8.89 1.79
N HIS A 171 5.83 -8.10 0.81
CA HIS A 171 5.05 -8.55 -0.33
C HIS A 171 5.97 -8.72 -1.55
N ALA A 172 6.22 -9.97 -1.93
CA ALA A 172 6.92 -10.31 -3.15
C ALA A 172 5.93 -10.35 -4.32
N VAL A 173 5.63 -9.17 -4.88
CA VAL A 173 4.59 -8.99 -5.93
C VAL A 173 4.78 -9.95 -7.11
N GLN A 174 6.03 -10.17 -7.55
CA GLN A 174 6.36 -11.08 -8.66
C GLN A 174 5.89 -12.52 -8.43
N TYR A 175 5.87 -12.99 -7.17
CA TYR A 175 5.47 -14.35 -6.81
C TYR A 175 4.05 -14.40 -6.23
N ASN A 176 3.38 -13.24 -6.08
CA ASN A 176 2.11 -13.13 -5.38
C ASN A 176 2.15 -13.71 -3.94
N GLU A 177 3.22 -13.41 -3.21
CA GLU A 177 3.50 -14.02 -1.91
C GLU A 177 3.73 -12.98 -0.81
N LEU A 178 3.20 -13.26 0.38
CA LEU A 178 3.66 -12.66 1.62
C LEU A 178 4.79 -13.48 2.20
N THR A 179 5.88 -12.81 2.58
CA THR A 179 6.99 -13.40 3.32
C THR A 179 7.05 -12.81 4.71
N VAL A 180 7.18 -13.67 5.71
CA VAL A 180 7.40 -13.28 7.10
C VAL A 180 8.83 -13.63 7.51
N SER A 181 9.54 -12.66 8.05
CA SER A 181 10.94 -12.82 8.44
C SER A 181 11.22 -12.17 9.79
N ARG A 182 12.25 -12.66 10.47
CA ARG A 182 12.79 -12.03 11.69
C ARG A 182 14.31 -11.99 11.67
N ASP A 183 14.87 -11.26 12.62
CA ASP A 183 16.32 -11.24 12.81
C ASP A 183 16.76 -12.55 13.49
N ASN A 184 17.83 -13.17 13.00
CA ASN A 184 18.40 -14.39 13.58
C ASN A 184 19.28 -14.14 14.82
N GLY A 185 19.35 -12.90 15.31
CA GLY A 185 20.22 -12.49 16.42
C GLY A 185 21.61 -12.03 15.96
N SER A 186 21.95 -12.27 14.69
CA SER A 186 23.20 -11.84 14.06
C SER A 186 22.98 -10.72 13.03
N GLY A 187 21.78 -10.12 12.97
CA GLY A 187 21.49 -9.04 12.03
C GLY A 187 21.06 -9.49 10.64
N GLU A 188 20.80 -10.78 10.43
CA GLU A 188 20.35 -11.31 9.15
C GLU A 188 18.86 -11.70 9.23
N ALA A 189 18.13 -11.44 8.14
CA ALA A 189 16.74 -11.87 8.03
C ALA A 189 16.64 -13.37 7.75
N VAL A 190 15.81 -14.07 8.52
CA VAL A 190 15.47 -15.48 8.33
C VAL A 190 13.97 -15.66 8.34
N LEU A 191 13.47 -16.65 7.59
CA LEU A 191 12.06 -17.02 7.58
C LEU A 191 11.60 -17.41 9.00
N THR A 192 10.35 -17.09 9.32
CA THR A 192 9.74 -17.38 10.63
C THR A 192 8.29 -17.83 10.47
N THR A 193 7.65 -18.23 11.56
CA THR A 193 6.19 -18.34 11.62
C THR A 193 5.59 -17.10 12.28
N ALA A 194 4.48 -16.60 11.76
CA ALA A 194 3.73 -15.48 12.35
C ALA A 194 2.24 -15.51 11.97
N ASN A 195 1.39 -14.98 12.84
CA ASN A 195 -0.01 -14.72 12.53
C ASN A 195 -0.16 -13.32 11.93
N VAL A 196 -0.71 -13.24 10.72
CA VAL A 196 -0.86 -12.00 9.97
C VAL A 196 -2.34 -11.78 9.63
N LYS A 197 -2.86 -10.61 10.00
CA LYS A 197 -4.14 -10.09 9.51
C LYS A 197 -3.91 -9.52 8.13
N VAL A 198 -4.69 -9.97 7.16
CA VAL A 198 -4.55 -9.57 5.76
C VAL A 198 -5.91 -9.15 5.23
N VAL A 199 -5.95 -7.99 4.58
CA VAL A 199 -7.11 -7.50 3.83
C VAL A 199 -6.64 -7.21 2.40
N ILE A 200 -7.27 -7.87 1.44
CA ILE A 200 -7.02 -7.68 0.01
C ILE A 200 -8.20 -6.87 -0.53
N MET A 201 -7.88 -5.70 -1.09
CA MET A 201 -8.85 -4.89 -1.81
C MET A 201 -8.51 -4.88 -3.30
N ASN A 202 -9.53 -4.79 -4.16
CA ASN A 202 -9.39 -4.73 -5.61
C ASN A 202 -10.40 -3.74 -6.20
N SER A 203 -10.19 -3.35 -7.46
CA SER A 203 -11.07 -2.44 -8.18
C SER A 203 -11.41 -2.92 -9.59
N GLY A 204 -12.18 -2.14 -10.35
CA GLY A 204 -12.44 -2.42 -11.77
C GLY A 204 -13.66 -3.30 -12.03
N TYR A 205 -14.50 -3.56 -11.03
CA TYR A 205 -15.74 -4.33 -11.20
C TYR A 205 -16.91 -3.67 -10.47
N TYR A 206 -18.12 -3.95 -10.96
CA TYR A 206 -19.35 -3.61 -10.26
C TYR A 206 -19.67 -4.74 -9.28
N PRO A 207 -19.94 -4.44 -8.00
CA PRO A 207 -20.22 -5.47 -7.03
C PRO A 207 -21.54 -6.19 -7.34
N PRO A 208 -21.68 -7.46 -6.93
CA PRO A 208 -22.88 -8.23 -7.20
C PRO A 208 -24.09 -7.65 -6.44
N THR A 209 -25.28 -7.96 -6.96
CA THR A 209 -26.52 -7.78 -6.19
C THR A 209 -26.47 -8.73 -5.00
N PRO A 210 -26.90 -8.31 -3.80
CA PRO A 210 -26.91 -9.16 -2.61
C PRO A 210 -27.57 -10.52 -2.88
N SER A 211 -26.96 -11.57 -2.37
CA SER A 211 -27.48 -12.95 -2.48
C SER A 211 -28.71 -13.22 -1.60
N GLY A 212 -29.10 -12.23 -0.79
CA GLY A 212 -30.29 -12.25 0.06
C GLY A 212 -30.80 -10.83 0.33
N TYR A 213 -31.10 -10.54 1.60
CA TYR A 213 -31.47 -9.19 2.00
C TYR A 213 -30.26 -8.27 2.00
N GLY A 214 -30.42 -7.06 1.48
CA GLY A 214 -29.33 -6.11 1.44
C GLY A 214 -29.72 -4.78 0.82
N MET A 215 -28.76 -3.87 0.80
CA MET A 215 -28.88 -2.57 0.16
C MET A 215 -27.94 -2.51 -1.03
N VAL A 216 -28.45 -2.02 -2.15
CA VAL A 216 -27.64 -1.63 -3.31
C VAL A 216 -27.83 -0.15 -3.60
N ILE A 217 -26.74 0.49 -3.99
CA ILE A 217 -26.81 1.80 -4.65
C ILE A 217 -26.44 1.57 -6.10
N LYS A 218 -27.21 2.15 -7.00
CA LYS A 218 -27.00 2.04 -8.44
C LYS A 218 -26.65 3.38 -9.04
N ASN A 219 -25.79 3.38 -10.04
CA ASN A 219 -25.60 4.55 -10.88
C ASN A 219 -26.73 4.71 -11.91
N VAL A 220 -26.71 5.82 -12.65
CA VAL A 220 -27.73 6.14 -13.69
C VAL A 220 -27.83 5.07 -14.78
N ALA A 221 -26.76 4.31 -15.03
CA ALA A 221 -26.73 3.22 -16.00
C ALA A 221 -27.26 1.89 -15.41
N GLY A 222 -27.73 1.88 -14.16
CA GLY A 222 -28.30 0.71 -13.50
C GLY A 222 -27.29 -0.27 -12.91
N ASN A 223 -25.99 0.06 -12.96
CA ASN A 223 -24.93 -0.76 -12.37
C ASN A 223 -24.88 -0.56 -10.86
N ASN A 224 -24.69 -1.63 -10.10
CA ASN A 224 -24.43 -1.54 -8.67
C ASN A 224 -23.10 -0.82 -8.45
N THR A 225 -23.08 0.22 -7.64
CA THR A 225 -21.86 0.93 -7.21
C THR A 225 -21.57 0.70 -5.73
N PHE A 226 -22.54 0.23 -4.97
CA PHE A 226 -22.39 -0.26 -3.62
C PHE A 226 -23.30 -1.48 -3.42
N THR A 227 -22.85 -2.42 -2.60
CA THR A 227 -23.68 -3.52 -2.10
C THR A 227 -23.32 -3.78 -0.63
N SER A 228 -24.29 -4.18 0.17
CA SER A 228 -24.05 -4.58 1.56
C SER A 228 -23.28 -5.91 1.69
N ASP A 229 -23.17 -6.69 0.61
CA ASP A 229 -22.48 -7.99 0.60
C ASP A 229 -20.95 -7.86 0.42
N THR A 230 -20.43 -6.67 0.15
CA THR A 230 -18.98 -6.44 -0.02
C THR A 230 -18.54 -5.23 0.80
N GLU A 231 -17.59 -5.42 1.70
CA GLU A 231 -17.12 -4.31 2.53
C GLU A 231 -16.35 -3.26 1.71
N PRO A 232 -16.67 -1.96 1.84
CA PRO A 232 -15.89 -0.90 1.22
C PRO A 232 -14.60 -0.60 2.01
N LEU A 233 -13.76 0.28 1.45
CA LEU A 233 -12.63 0.86 2.19
C LEU A 233 -13.14 1.84 3.26
N VAL A 234 -12.84 1.54 4.51
CA VAL A 234 -13.02 2.46 5.65
C VAL A 234 -11.67 3.11 5.96
N TRP A 235 -11.57 4.41 5.67
CA TRP A 235 -10.36 5.21 5.87
C TRP A 235 -10.70 6.57 6.48
N ASP A 236 -9.89 7.02 7.41
CA ASP A 236 -10.07 8.28 8.14
C ASP A 236 -9.15 9.40 7.64
N GLY A 237 -8.49 9.19 6.50
CA GLY A 237 -7.55 10.14 5.91
C GLY A 237 -6.12 10.04 6.45
N ARG A 238 -5.83 9.13 7.40
CA ARG A 238 -4.49 8.99 7.98
C ARG A 238 -3.49 8.34 7.02
N SER A 239 -2.28 8.88 7.01
CA SER A 239 -1.12 8.31 6.34
C SER A 239 0.09 8.31 7.26
N VAL A 240 1.07 7.46 6.95
CA VAL A 240 2.33 7.38 7.69
C VAL A 240 3.52 7.41 6.75
N ASN A 241 4.50 8.25 7.07
CA ASN A 241 5.83 8.18 6.47
C ASN A 241 6.70 7.33 7.39
N VAL A 242 7.13 6.16 6.93
CA VAL A 242 8.11 5.39 7.69
C VAL A 242 9.40 6.19 7.87
N GLY A 243 10.07 5.97 9.01
CA GLY A 243 11.28 6.70 9.37
C GLY A 243 12.42 6.52 8.37
N ARG A 244 13.46 7.34 8.52
CA ARG A 244 14.68 7.20 7.70
C ARG A 244 15.60 6.15 8.30
N ASN A 245 15.53 5.94 9.61
CA ASN A 245 16.32 4.96 10.31
C ASN A 245 15.47 3.71 10.64
N PRO A 246 16.06 2.51 10.59
CA PRO A 246 15.36 1.27 10.95
C PRO A 246 14.83 1.23 12.39
N ASP A 247 15.43 2.03 13.28
CA ASP A 247 15.07 2.14 14.70
C ASP A 247 13.95 3.17 14.94
N ASP A 248 13.53 3.90 13.91
CA ASP A 248 12.46 4.89 14.00
C ASP A 248 11.09 4.16 14.02
N LEU A 249 10.52 4.01 15.20
CA LEU A 249 9.13 3.62 15.40
C LEU A 249 8.22 4.83 15.14
N VAL A 250 7.51 4.84 14.01
CA VAL A 250 6.63 5.95 13.65
C VAL A 250 5.19 5.62 14.02
N ASP A 251 4.62 6.39 14.95
CA ASP A 251 3.22 6.26 15.34
C ASP A 251 2.28 6.60 14.18
N THR A 252 1.25 5.78 13.99
CA THR A 252 0.23 5.98 12.95
C THR A 252 -1.00 6.73 13.45
N GLY A 253 -1.14 6.91 14.77
CA GLY A 253 -2.33 7.48 15.40
C GLY A 253 -3.55 6.54 15.39
N ILE A 254 -3.38 5.28 14.97
CA ILE A 254 -4.38 4.21 15.03
C ILE A 254 -3.82 3.14 15.99
N ALA A 255 -4.64 2.59 16.89
CA ALA A 255 -4.14 1.57 17.84
C ALA A 255 -3.74 0.27 17.14
N ARG A 256 -4.47 -0.10 16.08
CA ARG A 256 -4.27 -1.32 15.30
C ARG A 256 -4.15 -1.03 13.80
N PRO A 257 -3.11 -0.30 13.34
CA PRO A 257 -2.90 0.02 11.93
C PRO A 257 -2.71 -1.24 11.07
N MET A 258 -3.27 -1.18 9.88
CA MET A 258 -2.84 -1.96 8.72
C MET A 258 -2.35 -0.98 7.65
N ILE A 259 -1.26 -1.32 6.96
CA ILE A 259 -0.68 -0.52 5.88
C ILE A 259 -0.55 -1.35 4.60
N PRO A 260 -0.58 -0.72 3.42
CA PRO A 260 -0.26 -1.41 2.19
C PRO A 260 1.23 -1.75 2.16
N LEU A 261 1.57 -2.96 1.72
CA LEU A 261 2.97 -3.38 1.60
C LEU A 261 3.61 -2.81 0.32
N ALA A 262 4.36 -1.72 0.48
CA ALA A 262 5.18 -1.13 -0.57
C ALA A 262 6.67 -1.48 -0.40
N VAL A 263 7.39 -1.73 -1.50
CA VAL A 263 8.83 -1.97 -1.47
C VAL A 263 9.58 -0.65 -1.67
N ASN A 264 9.92 0.01 -0.57
CA ASN A 264 10.43 1.39 -0.60
C ASN A 264 11.64 1.63 0.33
N ALA A 265 12.20 0.56 0.91
CA ALA A 265 13.33 0.63 1.82
C ALA A 265 14.27 -0.58 1.66
N PHE A 266 15.54 -0.36 2.00
CA PHE A 266 16.59 -1.36 2.00
C PHE A 266 17.49 -1.19 3.21
N MET A 267 18.03 -2.31 3.69
CA MET A 267 18.88 -2.30 4.88
C MET A 267 19.97 -3.36 4.76
N ARG A 268 21.19 -2.98 5.15
CA ARG A 268 22.33 -3.88 5.24
C ARG A 268 22.14 -4.89 6.38
N GLY A 269 22.58 -6.12 6.16
CA GLY A 269 22.86 -7.09 7.22
C GLY A 269 24.01 -6.64 8.13
N ASN A 270 24.28 -7.40 9.17
CA ASN A 270 25.41 -7.13 10.06
C ASN A 270 26.63 -7.99 9.75
N SER A 271 26.46 -9.08 9.00
CA SER A 271 27.55 -10.01 8.69
C SER A 271 28.42 -9.49 7.55
N GLU A 272 29.70 -9.26 7.85
CA GLU A 272 30.72 -8.97 6.85
C GLU A 272 31.21 -10.26 6.19
N MET A 273 31.19 -10.27 4.87
CA MET A 273 31.83 -11.30 4.04
C MET A 273 33.22 -10.85 3.61
N SER A 274 34.01 -11.80 3.09
CA SER A 274 35.37 -11.54 2.62
C SER A 274 35.47 -10.30 1.72
N GLY A 275 36.43 -9.42 2.00
CA GLY A 275 36.68 -8.20 1.22
C GLY A 275 35.78 -7.01 1.55
N GLY A 276 35.10 -6.99 2.70
CA GLY A 276 34.27 -5.87 3.14
C GLY A 276 32.90 -5.82 2.47
N VAL A 277 32.39 -6.98 2.05
CA VAL A 277 31.12 -7.12 1.32
C VAL A 277 30.01 -7.48 2.30
N TYR A 278 28.83 -6.90 2.14
CA TYR A 278 27.67 -7.16 3.00
C TYR A 278 26.43 -7.50 2.18
N ASN A 279 25.51 -8.23 2.80
CA ASN A 279 24.17 -8.44 2.26
C ASN A 279 23.33 -7.16 2.44
N TYR A 280 22.62 -6.75 1.41
CA TYR A 280 21.54 -5.75 1.50
C TYR A 280 20.22 -6.42 1.17
N TYR A 281 19.22 -6.13 2.00
CA TYR A 281 17.88 -6.72 1.92
C TYR A 281 16.88 -5.66 1.53
N SER A 282 15.91 -6.00 0.66
CA SER A 282 14.66 -5.24 0.65
C SER A 282 13.97 -5.36 2.00
N CYS A 283 13.33 -4.28 2.42
CA CYS A 283 12.62 -4.23 3.68
C CYS A 283 11.13 -4.49 3.48
N GLY A 284 10.56 -5.24 4.42
CA GLY A 284 9.14 -5.24 4.72
C GLY A 284 8.84 -4.29 5.88
N TYR A 285 7.70 -4.49 6.55
CA TYR A 285 7.28 -3.67 7.69
C TYR A 285 7.07 -4.50 8.95
N ARG A 286 7.46 -3.92 10.08
CA ARG A 286 7.14 -4.38 11.43
C ARG A 286 6.11 -3.44 12.04
N PHE A 287 5.30 -3.99 12.94
CA PHE A 287 4.29 -3.26 13.69
C PHE A 287 4.60 -3.40 15.17
N ASN A 288 4.52 -2.31 15.91
CA ASN A 288 4.66 -2.32 17.36
C ASN A 288 3.56 -1.44 17.95
N GLY A 289 2.45 -2.09 18.35
CA GLY A 289 1.23 -1.38 18.74
C GLY A 289 0.71 -0.52 17.60
N SER A 290 0.67 0.80 17.84
CA SER A 290 0.24 1.82 16.88
C SER A 290 1.33 2.27 15.91
N ALA A 291 2.58 1.85 16.13
CA ALA A 291 3.72 2.29 15.34
C ALA A 291 4.11 1.29 14.25
N VAL A 292 4.72 1.81 13.18
CA VAL A 292 5.30 1.03 12.08
C VAL A 292 6.76 1.42 11.86
N GLN A 293 7.55 0.45 11.44
CA GLN A 293 8.93 0.66 11.01
C GLN A 293 9.26 -0.28 9.84
N PHE A 294 10.23 0.07 9.01
CA PHE A 294 10.73 -0.83 7.98
C PHE A 294 11.78 -1.78 8.56
N TRP A 295 11.83 -3.02 8.07
CA TRP A 295 12.86 -3.97 8.51
C TRP A 295 13.18 -5.02 7.45
N ARG A 296 14.41 -5.54 7.47
CA ARG A 296 14.91 -6.57 6.54
C ARG A 296 13.93 -7.73 6.37
N SER A 297 13.78 -8.20 5.14
CA SER A 297 13.01 -9.40 4.79
C SER A 297 13.87 -10.37 3.98
N GLU A 298 13.65 -11.68 4.15
CA GLU A 298 14.44 -12.73 3.50
C GLU A 298 14.19 -12.79 1.98
N SER A 299 12.94 -12.61 1.54
CA SER A 299 12.56 -12.77 0.11
C SER A 299 12.55 -11.47 -0.69
N GLY A 300 13.25 -10.44 -0.19
CA GLY A 300 13.57 -9.24 -0.94
C GLY A 300 14.66 -9.46 -1.99
N ARG A 301 14.95 -8.45 -2.81
CA ARG A 301 16.18 -8.46 -3.62
C ARG A 301 17.37 -8.42 -2.68
N LYS A 302 18.19 -9.48 -2.72
CA LYS A 302 19.45 -9.57 -2.01
C LYS A 302 20.58 -9.17 -2.95
N ILE A 303 21.33 -8.13 -2.58
CA ILE A 303 22.58 -7.81 -3.27
C ILE A 303 23.74 -7.94 -2.30
N GLN A 304 24.89 -8.33 -2.83
CA GLN A 304 26.16 -8.34 -2.12
C GLN A 304 26.99 -7.19 -2.64
N THR A 305 27.29 -6.20 -1.80
CA THR A 305 28.06 -5.03 -2.22
C THR A 305 29.09 -4.63 -1.17
N LYS A 306 30.19 -4.05 -1.64
CA LYS A 306 31.28 -3.55 -0.80
C LYS A 306 30.77 -2.35 -0.01
N TRP A 307 31.08 -2.32 1.28
CA TRP A 307 30.58 -1.28 2.16
C TRP A 307 31.24 0.07 1.89
N ASN A 308 30.42 1.12 1.75
CA ASN A 308 30.83 2.50 2.00
C ASN A 308 30.21 2.98 3.32
N ILE A 309 30.94 3.79 4.08
CA ILE A 309 30.63 4.19 5.46
C ILE A 309 29.29 4.96 5.56
N SER A 310 28.73 5.38 4.42
CA SER A 310 27.63 6.33 4.34
C SER A 310 26.23 5.71 4.20
N ASN A 311 26.07 4.48 3.68
CA ASN A 311 24.75 3.97 3.27
C ASN A 311 24.41 2.60 3.89
N ARG A 312 24.17 2.54 5.21
CA ARG A 312 23.74 1.31 5.90
C ARG A 312 22.26 0.98 5.66
N TRP A 313 21.43 1.98 5.38
CA TRP A 313 20.01 1.84 5.09
C TRP A 313 19.54 2.97 4.17
N TYR A 314 18.40 2.75 3.53
CA TYR A 314 17.69 3.75 2.75
C TYR A 314 16.18 3.51 2.89
N SER A 315 15.42 4.60 2.98
CA SER A 315 13.95 4.61 2.98
C SER A 315 13.50 5.84 2.20
N SER A 316 12.61 5.68 1.22
CA SER A 316 12.14 6.78 0.38
C SER A 316 11.11 7.68 1.10
N GLN A 317 10.72 7.37 2.34
CA GLN A 317 9.74 8.11 3.14
C GLN A 317 8.42 8.42 2.40
N MET A 318 7.98 7.50 1.53
CA MET A 318 6.71 7.65 0.84
C MET A 318 5.55 7.51 1.84
N PRO A 319 4.52 8.38 1.77
CA PRO A 319 3.34 8.27 2.62
C PRO A 319 2.54 7.02 2.25
N LEU A 320 2.31 6.17 3.24
CA LEU A 320 1.49 4.97 3.13
C LEU A 320 0.14 5.24 3.79
N MET A 321 -0.94 4.82 3.14
CA MET A 321 -2.27 4.81 3.74
C MET A 321 -2.26 3.95 5.01
N VAL A 322 -2.94 4.41 6.07
CA VAL A 322 -3.17 3.60 7.27
C VAL A 322 -4.66 3.37 7.42
N ILE A 323 -5.06 2.10 7.54
CA ILE A 323 -6.44 1.72 7.88
C ILE A 323 -6.47 1.04 9.25
N ASN A 324 -7.64 1.03 9.90
CA ASN A 324 -7.80 0.37 11.19
C ASN A 324 -8.21 -1.10 11.00
N ALA A 325 -7.44 -2.03 11.56
CA ALA A 325 -7.77 -3.45 11.55
C ALA A 325 -9.14 -3.74 12.20
N ASP A 326 -9.55 -2.94 13.19
CA ASP A 326 -10.83 -3.12 13.89
C ASP A 326 -12.06 -2.83 13.02
N HIS A 327 -11.88 -2.28 11.82
CA HIS A 327 -12.99 -2.17 10.86
C HIS A 327 -13.23 -3.48 10.10
N TYR A 328 -12.26 -4.40 10.09
CA TYR A 328 -12.30 -5.62 9.27
C TYR A 328 -12.28 -6.92 10.09
N PHE A 329 -11.78 -6.85 11.34
CA PHE A 329 -11.68 -7.91 12.33
C PHE A 329 -12.30 -7.47 13.67
#